data_AF-A0A132MNE1-F1
#
_entry.id   AF-A0A132MNE1-F1
#
_cell.length_a   1.000
_cell.length_b   1.000
_cell.length_c   1.000
_cell.angle_alpha   90.00
_cell.angle_beta   90.00
_cell.angle_gamma   90.00
#
_symmetry.space_group_name_H-M   'P 1'
#
loop_
_entity.id
_entity.type
_entity.pdbx_description
1 polymer ?
#
loop_
_entity_poly.entity_id
_entity_poly.type
_entity_poly.pdbx_seq_one_letter_code
_entity_poly.pdbx_strand_id
1 'polypeptide(L)'
;MGLALLVLFIAVIAGRLAGGRIAGLAHLPIKGLGILVGALAAQLAGTLLAGVAQPLYPLGLGLSAALTGWFAIRNRRLAGIPLAGLGLVLNALVVVLNGEMPVSEHAAARAGLMSRLDLAGDPRHETIGPDTRLGFLGQVIPVPIPVHREVDSVGDVLLAAGIGLLVFTGMVVQPPSPSTSRWDKVPDTGVVGADEMP
;
A
#
# COMPACT_ATOMS: atom_id res chain seq x y z
N MET A 1 -4.42 -4.30 -10.15
CA MET A 1 -4.42 -2.84 -9.84
C MET A 1 -5.82 -2.25 -9.66
N GLY A 2 -6.86 -2.81 -10.27
CA GLY A 2 -8.25 -2.41 -10.03
C GLY A 2 -8.70 -2.57 -8.56
N LEU A 3 -8.30 -3.64 -7.87
CA LEU A 3 -8.65 -3.87 -6.47
C LEU A 3 -8.14 -2.76 -5.55
N ALA A 4 -6.86 -2.41 -5.64
CA ALA A 4 -6.26 -1.38 -4.80
C ALA A 4 -6.95 -0.02 -4.98
N LEU A 5 -7.29 0.34 -6.22
CA LEU A 5 -8.03 1.58 -6.52
C LEU A 5 -9.45 1.55 -5.95
N LEU A 6 -10.15 0.42 -6.07
CA LEU A 6 -11.48 0.25 -5.50
C LEU A 6 -11.44 0.37 -3.96
N VAL A 7 -10.49 -0.30 -3.31
CA VAL A 7 -10.32 -0.22 -1.86
C VAL A 7 -9.97 1.20 -1.43
N LEU A 8 -9.09 1.89 -2.16
CA LEU A 8 -8.76 3.29 -1.89
C LEU A 8 -10.00 4.19 -1.99
N PHE A 9 -10.80 4.02 -3.06
CA PHE A 9 -12.03 4.79 -3.26
C PHE A 9 -13.03 4.57 -2.12
N ILE A 10 -13.27 3.31 -1.74
CA ILE A 10 -14.15 2.96 -0.61
C ILE A 10 -13.61 3.54 0.70
N ALA A 11 -12.31 3.42 0.96
CA ALA A 11 -11.69 3.93 2.18
C ALA A 11 -11.82 5.45 2.30
N VAL A 12 -11.65 6.18 1.20
CA VAL A 12 -11.84 7.65 1.17
C VAL A 12 -13.29 8.01 1.44
N ILE A 13 -14.26 7.34 0.80
CA ILE A 13 -15.70 7.59 1.05
C ILE A 13 -16.04 7.29 2.50
N ALA A 14 -15.68 6.12 3.00
CA ALA A 14 -15.92 5.73 4.39
C ALA A 14 -15.28 6.72 5.37
N GLY A 15 -14.05 7.15 5.11
CA GLY A 15 -13.35 8.14 5.92
C GLY A 15 -14.06 9.50 5.92
N ARG A 16 -14.59 9.95 4.77
CA ARG A 16 -15.39 11.18 4.68
C ARG A 16 -16.72 11.07 5.43
N LEU A 17 -17.41 9.94 5.30
CA LEU A 17 -18.68 9.68 6.00
C LEU A 17 -18.48 9.57 7.52
N ALA A 18 -17.32 9.10 7.97
CA ALA A 18 -16.92 9.06 9.38
C ALA A 18 -16.43 10.44 9.91
N GLY A 19 -16.59 11.53 9.16
CA GLY A 19 -16.19 12.88 9.56
C GLY A 19 -14.68 13.15 9.42
N GLY A 20 -13.94 12.25 8.77
CA GLY A 20 -12.51 12.37 8.53
C GLY A 20 -12.15 13.38 7.43
N ARG A 21 -10.91 13.88 7.47
CA ARG A 21 -10.36 14.85 6.51
C ARG A 21 -9.16 14.25 5.80
N ILE A 22 -9.08 14.43 4.48
CA ILE A 22 -7.92 13.99 3.67
C ILE A 22 -6.63 14.63 4.19
N ALA A 23 -6.72 15.88 4.69
CA ALA A 23 -5.59 16.57 5.32
C ALA A 23 -5.01 15.82 6.54
N GLY A 24 -5.78 14.93 7.20
CA GLY A 24 -5.29 14.09 8.28
C GLY A 24 -4.17 13.14 7.83
N LEU A 25 -4.22 12.68 6.58
CA LEU A 25 -3.18 11.81 6.00
C LEU A 25 -1.80 12.47 5.97
N ALA A 26 -1.75 13.79 5.75
CA ALA A 26 -0.49 14.54 5.71
C ALA A 26 0.20 14.62 7.10
N HIS A 27 -0.54 14.37 8.17
CA HIS A 27 -0.04 14.43 9.55
C HIS A 27 0.33 13.06 10.11
N LEU A 28 0.22 11.99 9.30
CA LEU A 28 0.64 10.66 9.73
C LEU A 28 2.15 10.68 10.04
N PRO A 29 2.58 10.20 11.23
CA PRO A 29 3.98 10.21 11.63
C PRO A 29 4.76 9.07 10.93
N ILE A 30 4.71 9.02 9.61
CA ILE A 30 5.40 8.02 8.78
C ILE A 30 6.89 8.32 8.84
N LYS A 31 7.66 7.35 9.32
CA LYS A 31 9.12 7.47 9.44
C LYS A 31 9.80 6.71 8.33
N GLY A 32 10.83 7.33 7.75
CA GLY A 32 11.73 6.66 6.82
C GLY A 32 11.13 6.42 5.43
N LEU A 33 10.43 7.40 4.86
CA LEU A 33 9.99 7.36 3.45
C LEU A 33 11.15 7.07 2.48
N GLY A 34 12.37 7.53 2.79
CA GLY A 34 13.57 7.18 2.02
C GLY A 34 13.86 5.68 1.94
N ILE A 35 13.40 4.87 2.91
CA ILE A 35 13.53 3.40 2.88
C ILE A 35 12.63 2.82 1.79
N LEU A 36 11.41 3.35 1.64
CA LEU A 36 10.48 2.94 0.59
C LEU A 36 11.00 3.36 -0.80
N VAL A 37 11.56 4.57 -0.90
CA VAL A 37 12.25 5.02 -2.12
C VAL A 37 13.42 4.10 -2.45
N GLY A 38 14.22 3.71 -1.44
CA GLY A 38 15.30 2.74 -1.59
C GLY A 38 14.80 1.37 -2.04
N ALA A 39 13.67 0.88 -1.50
CA ALA A 39 13.05 -0.37 -1.90
C ALA A 39 12.61 -0.33 -3.38
N LEU A 40 11.99 0.77 -3.80
CA LEU A 40 11.59 0.98 -5.19
C LEU A 40 12.81 1.06 -6.12
N ALA A 41 13.85 1.78 -5.71
CA ALA A 41 15.09 1.90 -6.46
C ALA A 41 15.80 0.54 -6.61
N ALA A 42 15.84 -0.26 -5.54
CA ALA A 42 16.40 -1.61 -5.57
C ALA A 42 15.63 -2.53 -6.52
N GLN A 43 14.30 -2.48 -6.48
CA GLN A 43 13.45 -3.24 -7.40
C GLN A 43 13.68 -2.83 -8.86
N LEU A 44 13.69 -1.52 -9.11
CA LEU A 44 13.88 -0.97 -10.46
C LEU A 44 15.27 -1.30 -10.99
N ALA A 45 16.31 -1.11 -10.18
CA ALA A 45 17.68 -1.46 -10.56
C ALA A 45 17.82 -2.95 -10.86
N GLY A 46 17.28 -3.82 -10.00
CA GLY A 46 17.29 -5.27 -10.24
C GLY A 46 16.58 -5.65 -11.54
N THR A 47 15.45 -5.00 -11.85
CA THR A 47 14.68 -5.23 -13.07
C THR A 47 15.42 -4.73 -14.32
N LEU A 48 15.95 -3.50 -14.30
CA LEU A 48 16.67 -2.91 -15.43
C LEU A 48 17.99 -3.62 -15.72
N LEU A 49 18.68 -4.10 -14.68
CA LEU A 49 19.96 -4.79 -14.80
C LEU A 49 19.82 -6.31 -14.97
N ALA A 50 18.60 -6.85 -14.94
CA ALA A 50 18.34 -8.28 -15.12
C ALA A 50 18.93 -8.81 -16.44
N GLY A 51 18.89 -8.00 -17.51
CA GLY A 51 19.48 -8.34 -18.81
C GLY A 51 21.01 -8.29 -18.85
N VAL A 52 21.66 -7.65 -17.86
CA VAL A 52 23.13 -7.56 -17.76
C VAL A 52 23.68 -8.75 -16.99
N ALA A 53 23.06 -9.12 -15.87
CA ALA A 53 23.39 -10.33 -15.16
C ALA A 53 22.14 -10.92 -14.48
N GLN A 54 21.86 -12.18 -14.81
CA GLN A 54 20.74 -12.98 -14.29
C GLN A 54 20.53 -12.88 -12.75
N PRO A 55 21.56 -12.90 -11.88
CA PRO A 55 21.33 -12.81 -10.44
C PRO A 55 20.90 -11.42 -9.93
N LEU A 56 20.97 -10.35 -10.74
CA LEU A 56 20.64 -9.00 -10.29
C LEU A 56 19.15 -8.80 -10.05
N TYR A 57 18.30 -9.54 -10.75
CA TYR A 57 16.86 -9.52 -10.55
C TYR A 57 16.44 -10.02 -9.15
N PRO A 58 16.76 -11.27 -8.74
CA PRO A 58 16.39 -11.76 -7.41
C PRO A 58 17.10 -10.98 -6.29
N LEU A 59 18.30 -10.44 -6.52
CA LEU A 59 18.99 -9.57 -5.55
C LEU A 59 18.27 -8.24 -5.33
N GLY A 60 17.87 -7.56 -6.41
CA GLY A 60 17.12 -6.31 -6.32
C GLY A 60 15.75 -6.51 -5.65
N LEU A 61 15.08 -7.62 -5.97
CA LEU A 61 13.83 -8.02 -5.35
C LEU A 61 13.98 -8.37 -3.87
N GLY A 62 14.99 -9.15 -3.51
CA GLY A 62 15.29 -9.48 -2.11
C GLY A 62 15.63 -8.25 -1.28
N LEU A 63 16.42 -7.32 -1.84
CA LEU A 63 16.72 -6.04 -1.20
C LEU A 63 15.47 -5.18 -1.03
N SER A 64 14.63 -5.10 -2.07
CA SER A 64 13.35 -4.38 -2.02
C SER A 64 12.43 -4.95 -0.92
N ALA A 65 12.31 -6.27 -0.85
CA ALA A 65 11.52 -6.96 0.17
C ALA A 65 12.05 -6.68 1.59
N ALA A 66 13.38 -6.74 1.78
CA ALA A 66 14.01 -6.47 3.07
C ALA A 66 13.78 -5.01 3.52
N LEU A 67 13.96 -4.05 2.63
CA LEU A 67 13.72 -2.63 2.91
C LEU A 67 12.24 -2.35 3.22
N THR A 68 11.33 -2.98 2.46
CA THR A 68 9.88 -2.87 2.69
C THR A 68 9.48 -3.46 4.04
N GLY A 69 10.00 -4.65 4.39
CA GLY A 69 9.78 -5.27 5.70
C GLY A 69 10.32 -4.40 6.83
N TRP A 70 11.52 -3.83 6.66
CA TRP A 70 12.11 -2.92 7.63
C TRP A 70 11.27 -1.64 7.82
N PHE A 71 10.79 -1.05 6.73
CA PHE A 71 9.87 0.08 6.76
C PHE A 71 8.58 -0.27 7.52
N ALA A 72 8.00 -1.44 7.26
CA ALA A 72 6.79 -1.91 7.91
C ALA A 72 6.99 -2.09 9.43
N ILE A 73 8.12 -2.67 9.85
CA ILE A 73 8.48 -2.84 11.26
C ILE A 73 8.64 -1.48 11.97
N ARG A 74 9.33 -0.53 11.33
CA ARG A 74 9.50 0.83 11.88
C ARG A 74 8.18 1.57 12.08
N ASN A 75 7.21 1.30 11.23
CA ASN A 75 5.92 1.97 11.20
C ASN A 75 4.78 1.07 11.69
N ARG A 76 5.10 -0.01 12.43
CA ARG A 76 4.11 -1.03 12.83
C ARG A 76 2.96 -0.55 13.71
N ARG A 77 3.10 0.64 14.31
CA ARG A 77 2.07 1.29 15.13
C ARG A 77 1.00 1.99 14.30
N LEU A 78 1.25 2.24 13.02
CA LEU A 78 0.28 2.81 12.11
C LEU A 78 -0.58 1.69 11.54
N ALA A 79 -1.89 1.79 11.76
CA ALA A 79 -2.85 0.82 11.25
C ALA A 79 -2.72 0.70 9.72
N GLY A 80 -2.71 -0.53 9.21
CA GLY A 80 -2.59 -0.81 7.78
C GLY A 80 -1.16 -1.01 7.27
N ILE A 81 -0.15 -0.35 7.85
CA ILE A 81 1.25 -0.49 7.39
C ILE A 81 1.82 -1.91 7.57
N PRO A 82 1.64 -2.60 8.72
CA PRO A 82 2.04 -4.00 8.85
C PRO A 82 1.42 -4.91 7.79
N LEU A 83 0.14 -4.69 7.48
CA LEU A 83 -0.61 -5.51 6.54
C LEU A 83 -0.12 -5.28 5.11
N ALA A 84 0.08 -4.01 4.74
CA ALA A 84 0.63 -3.64 3.44
C ALA A 84 2.06 -4.14 3.23
N GLY A 85 2.91 -4.00 4.25
CA GLY A 85 4.28 -4.50 4.23
C GLY A 85 4.33 -6.02 4.12
N LEU A 86 3.47 -6.73 4.86
CA LEU A 86 3.39 -8.19 4.76
C LEU A 86 2.96 -8.64 3.36
N GLY A 87 1.96 -7.99 2.76
CA GLY A 87 1.51 -8.29 1.40
C GLY A 87 2.64 -8.16 0.38
N LEU A 88 3.41 -7.07 0.44
CA LEU A 88 4.57 -6.84 -0.43
C LEU A 88 5.68 -7.87 -0.23
N VAL A 89 6.01 -8.21 1.03
CA VAL A 89 7.05 -9.22 1.34
C VAL A 89 6.63 -10.61 0.85
N LEU A 90 5.35 -10.98 1.00
CA LEU A 90 4.84 -12.24 0.49
C LEU A 90 4.91 -12.31 -1.04
N ASN A 91 4.52 -11.25 -1.74
CA ASN A 91 4.65 -11.18 -3.19
C ASN A 91 6.11 -11.34 -3.65
N ALA A 92 7.03 -10.62 -3.01
CA ALA A 92 8.45 -10.74 -3.32
C ALA A 92 8.99 -12.15 -3.04
N LEU A 93 8.55 -12.80 -1.97
CA LEU A 93 8.95 -14.18 -1.66
C LEU A 93 8.50 -15.16 -2.74
N VAL A 94 7.25 -15.03 -3.22
CA VAL A 94 6.74 -15.87 -4.31
C VAL A 94 7.57 -15.68 -5.58
N VAL A 95 7.87 -14.43 -5.95
CA VAL A 95 8.67 -14.14 -7.15
C VAL A 95 10.12 -14.59 -7.00
N VAL A 96 10.75 -14.46 -5.82
CA VAL A 96 12.12 -14.98 -5.60
C VAL A 96 12.17 -16.50 -5.74
N LEU A 97 11.13 -17.22 -5.31
CA LEU A 97 11.11 -18.68 -5.31
C LEU A 97 10.78 -19.29 -6.68
N ASN A 98 10.07 -18.57 -7.54
CA ASN A 98 9.64 -19.04 -8.86
C ASN A 98 10.29 -18.29 -10.03
N GLY A 99 10.94 -17.14 -9.79
CA GLY A 99 11.46 -16.26 -10.83
C GLY A 99 10.40 -15.30 -11.38
N GLU A 100 9.15 -15.76 -11.50
CA GLU A 100 8.00 -14.96 -11.90
C GLU A 100 6.85 -15.09 -10.90
N MET A 101 5.78 -14.32 -11.12
CA MET A 101 4.57 -14.42 -10.33
C MET A 101 3.64 -15.47 -10.96
N PRO A 102 3.42 -16.63 -10.33
CA PRO A 102 2.67 -17.71 -10.94
C PRO A 102 1.18 -17.38 -10.99
N VAL A 103 0.54 -17.71 -12.11
CA VAL A 103 -0.87 -17.40 -12.37
C VAL A 103 -1.71 -18.66 -12.45
N SER A 104 -2.86 -18.68 -11.77
CA SER A 104 -3.83 -19.75 -11.87
C SER A 104 -4.69 -19.60 -13.12
N GLU A 105 -4.63 -20.57 -14.05
CA GLU A 105 -5.53 -20.59 -15.22
C GLU A 105 -7.00 -20.60 -14.81
N HIS A 106 -7.32 -21.33 -13.74
CA HIS A 106 -8.69 -21.40 -13.23
C HIS A 106 -9.19 -20.05 -12.70
N ALA A 107 -8.31 -19.27 -12.04
CA ALA A 107 -8.65 -17.93 -11.61
C ALA A 107 -8.76 -16.97 -12.81
N ALA A 108 -7.86 -17.05 -13.77
CA ALA A 108 -7.93 -16.26 -15.00
C ALA A 108 -9.20 -16.56 -15.83
N ALA A 109 -9.61 -17.83 -15.89
CA ALA A 109 -10.86 -18.26 -16.49
C ALA A 109 -12.07 -17.63 -15.80
N ARG A 110 -12.11 -17.70 -14.47
CA ARG A 110 -13.20 -17.10 -13.68
C ARG A 110 -13.23 -15.57 -13.72
N ALA A 111 -12.08 -14.93 -13.90
CA ALA A 111 -12.01 -13.48 -14.13
C ALA A 111 -12.46 -13.09 -15.55
N GLY A 112 -12.70 -14.05 -16.46
CA GLY A 112 -13.10 -13.77 -17.84
C GLY A 112 -11.96 -13.23 -18.70
N LEU A 113 -10.72 -13.65 -18.42
CA LEU A 113 -9.50 -13.26 -19.14
C LEU A 113 -9.11 -14.27 -20.24
N MET A 114 -9.86 -15.35 -20.44
CA MET A 114 -9.56 -16.40 -21.43
C MET A 114 -9.46 -15.88 -22.87
N SER A 115 -10.13 -14.78 -23.24
CA SER A 115 -10.03 -14.21 -24.58
C SER A 115 -8.79 -13.33 -24.79
N ARG A 116 -8.04 -13.00 -23.73
CA ARG A 116 -6.73 -12.33 -23.79
C ARG A 116 -5.57 -13.30 -23.56
N LEU A 117 -5.88 -14.45 -22.95
CA LEU A 117 -5.00 -15.59 -22.79
C LEU A 117 -5.30 -16.58 -23.91
N ASP A 118 -4.81 -16.33 -25.12
CA ASP A 118 -4.64 -17.41 -26.09
C ASP A 118 -3.59 -18.37 -25.50
N LEU A 119 -4.09 -19.32 -24.71
CA LEU A 119 -3.39 -20.38 -23.97
C LEU A 119 -2.61 -21.35 -24.88
N ALA A 120 -2.35 -21.00 -26.13
CA ALA A 120 -1.68 -21.83 -27.11
C ALA A 120 -0.32 -21.30 -27.57
N GLY A 121 0.18 -20.14 -27.07
CA GLY A 121 1.44 -19.64 -27.63
C GLY A 121 2.19 -18.46 -26.99
N ASP A 122 1.86 -17.95 -25.80
CA ASP A 122 2.67 -16.89 -25.16
C ASP A 122 3.58 -17.46 -24.06
N PRO A 123 4.92 -17.57 -24.27
CA PRO A 123 5.87 -18.18 -23.34
C PRO A 123 6.16 -17.36 -22.06
N ARG A 124 5.27 -16.42 -21.70
CA ARG A 124 5.51 -15.40 -20.65
C ARG A 124 4.54 -15.45 -19.48
N HIS A 125 3.82 -16.55 -19.31
CA HIS A 125 2.93 -16.75 -18.15
C HIS A 125 3.22 -18.11 -17.53
N GLU A 126 4.11 -18.12 -16.55
CA GLU A 126 4.38 -19.33 -15.75
C GLU A 126 3.09 -19.75 -15.03
N THR A 127 2.50 -20.81 -15.55
CA THR A 127 1.24 -21.35 -15.06
C THR A 127 1.52 -22.17 -13.80
N ILE A 128 0.65 -22.10 -12.79
CA ILE A 128 0.81 -22.93 -11.58
C ILE A 128 0.87 -24.41 -11.99
N GLY A 129 2.05 -25.01 -11.77
CA GLY A 129 2.36 -26.38 -12.12
C GLY A 129 3.00 -27.14 -10.94
N PRO A 130 3.46 -28.39 -11.17
CA PRO A 130 4.01 -29.24 -10.11
C PRO A 130 5.27 -28.66 -9.43
N ASP A 131 6.04 -27.86 -10.16
CA ASP A 131 7.29 -27.27 -9.67
C ASP A 131 7.10 -25.89 -9.00
N THR A 132 5.89 -25.33 -9.05
CA THR A 132 5.59 -24.01 -8.49
C THR A 132 5.62 -24.03 -6.97
N ARG A 133 6.51 -23.23 -6.38
CA ARG A 133 6.64 -23.06 -4.94
C ARG A 133 5.71 -21.95 -4.46
N LEU A 134 4.89 -22.25 -3.44
CA LEU A 134 3.91 -21.29 -2.91
C LEU A 134 2.87 -20.81 -3.93
N GLY A 135 2.47 -21.64 -4.90
CA GLY A 135 1.49 -21.27 -5.93
C GLY A 135 0.16 -20.73 -5.37
N PHE A 136 -0.25 -21.16 -4.17
CA PHE A 136 -1.44 -20.65 -3.47
C PHE A 136 -1.34 -19.16 -3.05
N LEU A 137 -0.14 -18.59 -2.99
CA LEU A 137 0.11 -17.16 -2.75
C LEU A 137 0.29 -16.36 -4.05
N GLY A 138 0.35 -17.03 -5.20
CA GLY A 138 0.40 -16.40 -6.52
C GLY A 138 -0.93 -15.74 -6.89
N GLN A 139 -1.10 -15.46 -8.18
CA GLN A 139 -2.34 -14.88 -8.70
C GLN A 139 -3.44 -15.97 -8.75
N VAL A 140 -4.17 -16.10 -7.65
CA VAL A 140 -5.22 -17.13 -7.47
C VAL A 140 -6.60 -16.53 -7.22
N ILE A 141 -6.69 -15.22 -6.99
CA ILE A 141 -7.93 -14.54 -6.61
C ILE A 141 -8.53 -13.87 -7.85
N PRO A 142 -9.61 -14.42 -8.43
CA PRO A 142 -10.27 -13.78 -9.55
C PRO A 142 -10.98 -12.51 -9.09
N VAL A 143 -10.69 -11.39 -9.73
CA VAL A 143 -11.33 -10.09 -9.47
C VAL A 143 -12.08 -9.66 -10.74
N PRO A 144 -13.34 -10.09 -10.91
CA PRO A 144 -14.15 -9.77 -12.08
C PRO A 144 -14.85 -8.41 -11.90
N ILE A 145 -14.08 -7.31 -11.78
CA ILE A 145 -14.69 -5.97 -11.74
C ILE A 145 -15.21 -5.65 -13.16
N PRO A 146 -16.45 -5.13 -13.33
CA PRO A 146 -17.05 -4.92 -14.65
C PRO A 146 -16.21 -4.06 -15.62
N VAL A 147 -15.39 -3.16 -15.08
CA VAL A 147 -14.52 -2.23 -15.82
C VAL A 147 -13.09 -2.78 -16.01
N HIS A 148 -12.62 -3.63 -15.10
CA HIS A 148 -11.27 -4.21 -15.11
C HIS A 148 -11.26 -5.64 -14.55
N ARG A 149 -10.95 -6.60 -15.41
CA ARG A 149 -10.80 -8.01 -15.03
C ARG A 149 -9.33 -8.29 -14.72
N GLU A 150 -9.04 -8.79 -13.54
CA GLU A 150 -7.68 -9.14 -13.12
C GLU A 150 -7.68 -10.38 -12.22
N VAL A 151 -6.50 -10.96 -12.04
CA VAL A 151 -6.25 -11.99 -11.05
C VAL A 151 -5.23 -11.44 -10.08
N ASP A 152 -5.65 -11.28 -8.83
CA ASP A 152 -4.80 -10.73 -7.79
C ASP A 152 -4.23 -11.85 -6.93
N SER A 153 -3.11 -11.56 -6.28
CA SER A 153 -2.52 -12.45 -5.31
C SER A 153 -3.05 -12.24 -3.91
N VAL A 154 -2.74 -13.17 -3.01
CA VAL A 154 -2.99 -12.98 -1.57
C VAL A 154 -2.24 -11.76 -1.04
N GLY A 155 -1.02 -11.52 -1.52
CA GLY A 155 -0.24 -10.34 -1.16
C GLY A 155 -0.86 -9.04 -1.64
N ASP A 156 -1.48 -9.01 -2.82
CA ASP A 156 -2.17 -7.84 -3.37
C ASP A 156 -3.42 -7.49 -2.55
N VAL A 157 -4.16 -8.49 -2.09
CA VAL A 157 -5.30 -8.30 -1.19
C VAL A 157 -4.85 -7.70 0.15
N LEU A 158 -3.77 -8.23 0.73
CA LEU A 158 -3.21 -7.68 1.98
C LEU A 158 -2.69 -6.25 1.79
N LEU A 159 -2.04 -5.98 0.66
CA LEU A 159 -1.59 -4.65 0.27
C LEU A 159 -2.76 -3.67 0.17
N ALA A 160 -3.79 -4.02 -0.60
CA ALA A 160 -4.98 -3.20 -0.78
C ALA A 160 -5.69 -2.94 0.56
N ALA A 161 -5.92 -3.98 1.36
CA ALA A 161 -6.54 -3.86 2.68
C ALA A 161 -5.69 -2.99 3.63
N GLY A 162 -4.37 -3.14 3.61
CA GLY A 162 -3.45 -2.32 4.41
C GLY A 162 -3.49 -0.85 4.03
N ILE A 163 -3.48 -0.54 2.73
CA ILE A 163 -3.65 0.83 2.23
C ILE A 163 -5.00 1.40 2.64
N GLY A 164 -6.08 0.64 2.45
CA GLY A 164 -7.43 1.08 2.82
C GLY A 164 -7.55 1.40 4.31
N LEU A 165 -7.00 0.54 5.17
CA LEU A 165 -7.00 0.76 6.62
C LEU A 165 -6.15 1.98 7.02
N LEU A 166 -4.99 2.17 6.41
CA LEU A 166 -4.13 3.33 6.65
C LEU A 166 -4.84 4.64 6.25
N VAL A 167 -5.49 4.65 5.09
CA VAL A 167 -6.22 5.82 4.59
C VAL A 167 -7.42 6.12 5.48
N PHE A 168 -8.23 5.13 5.79
CA PHE A 168 -9.40 5.31 6.65
C PHE A 168 -9.00 5.86 8.02
N THR A 169 -8.04 5.21 8.69
CA THR A 169 -7.62 5.64 10.03
C THR A 169 -6.90 6.98 10.02
N GLY A 170 -6.05 7.25 9.03
CA GLY A 170 -5.38 8.55 8.90
C GLY A 170 -6.31 9.71 8.56
N MET A 171 -7.47 9.45 7.95
CA MET A 171 -8.49 10.48 7.75
C MET A 171 -9.30 10.77 9.01
N VAL A 172 -9.63 9.73 9.79
CA VAL A 172 -10.51 9.83 10.97
C VAL A 172 -9.74 10.30 12.21
N VAL A 173 -8.49 9.88 12.39
CA VAL A 173 -7.65 10.29 13.51
C VAL A 173 -7.09 11.68 13.22
N GLN A 174 -7.79 12.71 13.70
CA GLN A 174 -7.31 14.10 13.60
C GLN A 174 -6.27 14.36 14.69
N PRO A 175 -5.16 15.07 14.39
CA PRO A 175 -4.33 15.64 15.44
C PRO A 175 -5.19 16.56 16.31
N PRO A 176 -4.92 16.66 17.63
CA PRO A 176 -5.65 17.60 18.48
C PRO A 176 -5.61 18.99 17.83
N SER A 177 -6.79 19.62 17.73
CA SER A 177 -6.90 21.00 17.26
C SER A 177 -5.82 21.83 17.94
N PRO A 178 -5.06 22.69 17.22
CA PRO A 178 -4.26 23.71 17.89
C PRO A 178 -5.21 24.41 18.84
N SER A 179 -4.91 24.34 20.15
CA SER A 179 -5.79 24.93 21.15
C SER A 179 -5.91 26.40 20.80
N THR A 180 -7.15 26.85 20.58
CA THR A 180 -7.48 28.28 20.64
C THR A 180 -6.87 28.80 21.93
N SER A 181 -6.04 29.81 21.77
CA SER A 181 -4.99 30.14 22.71
C SER A 181 -5.53 30.34 24.13
N ARG A 182 -4.74 29.96 25.13
CA ARG A 182 -4.98 30.27 26.55
C ARG A 182 -5.13 31.79 26.80
N TRP A 183 -4.89 32.64 25.79
CA TRP A 183 -4.94 34.09 25.83
C TRP A 183 -6.31 34.68 25.51
N ASP A 184 -7.26 33.90 24.98
CA ASP A 184 -8.64 34.36 24.74
C ASP A 184 -9.50 34.39 26.04
N LYS A 185 -8.87 34.17 27.20
CA LYS A 185 -9.50 34.21 28.53
C LYS A 185 -8.90 35.29 29.45
N VAL A 186 -8.36 36.37 28.90
CA VAL A 186 -8.11 37.57 29.71
C VAL A 186 -9.43 38.36 29.78
N PRO A 187 -10.09 38.49 30.94
CA PRO A 187 -11.22 39.39 31.07
C PRO A 187 -10.72 40.79 30.75
N ASP A 188 -11.46 41.51 29.90
CA ASP A 188 -11.26 42.92 29.66
C ASP A 188 -11.44 43.67 30.98
N THR A 189 -10.34 43.84 31.72
CA THR A 189 -10.32 44.68 32.92
C THR A 189 -10.37 46.11 32.43
N GLY A 190 -11.59 46.62 32.30
CA GLY A 190 -11.90 47.96 31.86
C GLY A 190 -10.93 48.97 32.47
N VAL A 191 -10.29 49.72 31.58
CA VAL A 191 -9.49 50.89 31.92
C VAL A 191 -10.44 51.88 32.59
N VAL A 192 -10.42 51.92 33.93
CA VAL A 192 -11.02 53.00 34.70
C VAL A 192 -10.11 54.21 34.49
N GLY A 193 -10.66 55.22 33.81
CA GLY A 193 -10.00 56.51 33.66
C GLY A 193 -9.67 57.13 35.00
N ALA A 194 -8.49 57.74 35.06
CA ALA A 194 -8.12 58.70 36.09
C ALA A 194 -7.19 59.74 35.44
N ASP A 195 -7.76 60.50 34.50
CA ASP A 195 -7.39 61.90 34.38
C ASP A 195 -7.92 62.58 35.65
N GLU A 196 -7.05 62.79 36.66
CA GLU A 196 -7.23 63.82 37.69
C GLU A 196 -5.93 64.06 38.48
N MET A 197 -5.21 65.12 38.07
CA MET A 197 -4.50 66.13 38.87
C MET A 197 -3.23 65.74 39.67
N PRO A 198 -2.24 66.65 39.80
CA PRO A 198 -2.38 67.88 40.60
C PRO A 198 -2.44 69.19 39.80
#